data_AF-A0A6C7S483-F1
#
_entry.id   AF-A0A6C7S483-F1
#
_cell.length_a   1.000
_cell.length_b   1.000
_cell.length_c   1.000
_cell.angle_alpha   90.00
_cell.angle_beta   90.00
_cell.angle_gamma   90.00
#
_symmetry.space_group_name_H-M   'P 1'
#
loop_
_entity.id
_entity.type
_entity.pdbx_description
1 polymer ?
#
loop_
_entity_poly.entity_id
_entity_poly.type
_entity_poly.pdbx_seq_one_letter_code
_entity_poly.pdbx_strand_id
1 'polypeptide(L)'
;MAANYGVNFNISNGAASPIKVQSDTPIGIAASLKGASKEMIYTKAGYESVDSFPIFAFSNVNKAKEFVNDLIKENNLQDFRLLDTLECINLQNVSNVIIISFFEESEESENTLTNIVNAIEAFKKAKHKTGFSPDLIIAPYYSHEAGVKAKLESVASSMNITAIVDLYATNVGEAINTMEAFSSKRLIATWPQVQILNTQGKYAYVPQSPIIAGLIAHTDGDKEYGFSDSYSNRVM
;
A
#
# COMPACT_ATOMS: atom_id res chain seq x y z
N MET A 1 -3.23 12.71 36.03
CA MET A 1 -3.99 11.49 36.39
C MET A 1 -5.44 11.79 36.09
N ALA A 2 -6.04 11.14 35.08
CA ALA A 2 -7.46 11.32 34.77
C ALA A 2 -8.30 10.80 35.95
N ALA A 3 -9.44 11.43 36.23
CA ALA A 3 -10.29 11.00 37.34
C ALA A 3 -10.90 9.63 36.99
N ASN A 4 -10.81 8.67 37.93
CA ASN A 4 -11.44 7.34 37.82
C ASN A 4 -12.98 7.42 37.83
N TYR A 5 -13.54 8.57 38.23
CA TYR A 5 -14.98 8.84 38.27
C TYR A 5 -15.25 10.27 37.78
N GLY A 6 -16.16 10.43 36.82
CA GLY A 6 -16.52 11.71 36.21
C GLY A 6 -16.41 11.71 34.68
N VAL A 7 -16.79 12.83 34.05
CA VAL A 7 -16.62 13.05 32.60
C VAL A 7 -15.22 13.64 32.38
N ASN A 8 -14.32 12.84 31.81
CA ASN A 8 -13.02 13.31 31.37
C ASN A 8 -13.17 13.99 30.00
N PHE A 9 -12.95 15.30 29.91
CA PHE A 9 -12.88 15.99 28.63
C PHE A 9 -11.41 16.15 28.23
N ASN A 10 -11.09 15.72 27.01
CA ASN A 10 -9.79 15.97 26.39
C ASN A 10 -10.03 16.90 25.20
N ILE A 11 -9.31 18.03 25.16
CA ILE A 11 -9.33 18.92 24.01
C ILE A 11 -8.37 18.35 22.98
N SER A 12 -8.91 17.64 21.98
CA SER A 12 -8.15 17.22 20.81
C SER A 12 -8.50 18.13 19.63
N ASN A 13 -7.50 18.47 18.81
CA ASN A 13 -7.72 19.19 17.57
C ASN A 13 -8.12 18.18 16.49
N GLY A 14 -9.38 17.70 16.54
CA GLY A 14 -9.94 16.80 15.54
C GLY A 14 -10.54 17.60 14.39
N ALA A 15 -9.99 17.46 13.19
CA ALA A 15 -10.66 17.96 11.98
C ALA A 15 -11.94 17.14 11.71
N ALA A 16 -12.90 17.72 11.00
CA ALA A 16 -14.08 17.00 10.54
C ALA A 16 -13.62 15.79 9.70
N SER A 17 -13.95 14.59 10.16
CA SER A 17 -13.60 13.37 9.44
C SER A 17 -14.61 13.15 8.31
N PRO A 18 -14.16 12.93 7.07
CA PRO A 18 -15.05 12.59 5.98
C PRO A 18 -15.75 11.25 6.24
N ILE A 19 -16.94 11.07 5.65
CA ILE A 19 -17.66 9.81 5.72
C ILE A 19 -16.80 8.75 5.02
N LYS A 20 -16.49 7.67 5.74
CA LYS A 20 -15.71 6.56 5.20
C LYS A 20 -16.64 5.50 4.62
N VAL A 21 -16.33 5.05 3.41
CA VAL A 21 -16.97 3.91 2.77
C VAL A 21 -16.31 2.64 3.28
N GLN A 22 -17.11 1.70 3.78
CA GLN A 22 -16.61 0.38 4.16
C GLN A 22 -16.51 -0.48 2.90
N SER A 23 -15.35 -1.10 2.67
CA SER A 23 -15.12 -1.97 1.53
C SER A 23 -14.46 -3.26 1.96
N ASP A 24 -14.95 -4.36 1.40
CA ASP A 24 -14.41 -5.69 1.67
C ASP A 24 -13.21 -6.03 0.77
N THR A 25 -12.85 -5.16 -0.19
CA THR A 25 -11.73 -5.35 -1.14
C THR A 25 -10.37 -5.13 -0.46
N PRO A 26 -9.61 -6.19 -0.12
CA PRO A 26 -8.34 -6.05 0.60
C PRO A 26 -7.22 -5.67 -0.37
N ILE A 27 -6.38 -4.71 0.03
CA ILE A 27 -5.24 -4.24 -0.76
C ILE A 27 -3.95 -4.82 -0.17
N GLY A 28 -3.20 -5.55 -1.00
CA GLY A 28 -1.85 -6.02 -0.72
C GLY A 28 -0.80 -4.99 -1.18
N ILE A 29 0.11 -4.62 -0.28
CA ILE A 29 1.17 -3.64 -0.54
C ILE A 29 2.52 -4.31 -0.27
N ALA A 30 3.32 -4.50 -1.32
CA ALA A 30 4.73 -4.87 -1.17
C ALA A 30 5.51 -3.58 -0.92
N ALA A 31 6.02 -3.42 0.30
CA ALA A 31 6.67 -2.18 0.69
C ALA A 31 7.88 -2.41 1.58
N SER A 32 8.81 -1.45 1.52
CA SER A 32 9.96 -1.33 2.40
C SER A 32 9.86 -0.05 3.21
N LEU A 33 10.60 -0.05 4.32
CA LEU A 33 10.95 1.15 5.06
C LEU A 33 12.47 1.13 5.17
N LYS A 34 13.13 2.06 4.48
CA LYS A 34 14.61 2.09 4.47
C LYS A 34 15.14 2.23 5.90
N GLY A 35 16.00 1.30 6.30
CA GLY A 35 16.59 1.23 7.64
C GLY A 35 15.75 0.47 8.68
N ALA A 36 14.55 0.01 8.34
CA ALA A 36 13.77 -0.87 9.22
C ALA A 36 14.25 -2.32 9.08
N SER A 37 14.84 -2.87 10.13
CA SER A 37 15.17 -4.30 10.16
C SER A 37 13.92 -5.14 10.43
N LYS A 38 13.96 -6.42 10.06
CA LYS A 38 12.91 -7.41 10.39
C LYS A 38 12.58 -7.41 11.89
N GLU A 39 13.59 -7.30 12.75
CA GLU A 39 13.45 -7.33 14.21
C GLU A 39 12.66 -6.11 14.72
N MET A 40 12.93 -4.92 14.17
CA MET A 40 12.20 -3.70 14.54
C MET A 40 10.71 -3.86 14.21
N ILE A 41 10.39 -4.40 13.03
CA ILE A 41 9.02 -4.58 12.57
C ILE A 41 8.28 -5.61 13.44
N TYR A 42 8.92 -6.74 13.77
CA TYR A 42 8.31 -7.75 14.65
C TYR A 42 8.15 -7.27 16.09
N THR A 43 9.15 -6.58 16.63
CA THR A 43 9.11 -6.02 17.98
C THR A 43 7.92 -5.05 18.11
N LYS A 44 7.73 -4.17 17.11
CA LYS A 44 6.59 -3.25 17.10
C LYS A 44 5.26 -3.97 17.00
N ALA A 45 5.21 -5.09 16.28
CA ALA A 45 4.02 -5.94 16.19
C ALA A 45 3.81 -6.84 17.44
N GLY A 46 4.73 -6.82 18.41
CA GLY A 46 4.64 -7.59 19.65
C GLY A 46 5.12 -9.03 19.55
N TYR A 47 5.97 -9.35 18.58
CA TYR A 47 6.54 -10.70 18.36
C TYR A 47 8.04 -10.75 18.67
N GLU A 48 8.52 -11.87 19.20
CA GLU A 48 9.87 -11.98 19.78
C GLU A 48 11.00 -12.23 18.76
N SER A 49 10.78 -12.95 17.66
CA SER A 49 11.66 -12.99 16.48
C SER A 49 11.06 -13.91 15.39
N VAL A 50 11.43 -13.71 14.12
CA VAL A 50 11.05 -14.63 13.03
C VAL A 50 12.13 -14.70 11.95
N ASP A 51 12.32 -15.89 11.37
CA ASP A 51 13.28 -16.20 10.30
C ASP A 51 13.00 -15.50 8.95
N SER A 52 11.82 -14.93 8.77
CA SER A 52 11.38 -14.37 7.47
C SER A 52 10.73 -13.00 7.62
N PHE A 53 10.80 -12.19 6.56
CA PHE A 53 10.14 -10.89 6.55
C PHE A 53 8.63 -10.99 6.81
N PRO A 54 8.07 -10.06 7.62
CA PRO A 54 6.69 -10.13 8.04
C PRO A 54 5.71 -9.81 6.91
N ILE A 55 4.57 -10.48 6.98
CA ILE A 55 3.35 -10.07 6.28
C ILE A 55 2.26 -9.89 7.32
N PHE A 56 1.71 -8.69 7.39
CA PHE A 56 0.69 -8.32 8.38
C PHE A 56 -0.55 -7.80 7.70
N ALA A 57 -1.72 -8.13 8.25
CA ALA A 57 -2.98 -7.52 7.84
C ALA A 57 -3.45 -6.55 8.92
N PHE A 58 -3.86 -5.37 8.50
CA PHE A 58 -4.45 -4.34 9.32
C PHE A 58 -5.92 -4.24 8.96
N SER A 59 -6.79 -4.14 9.96
CA SER A 59 -8.23 -4.09 9.74
C SER A 59 -8.70 -2.85 8.98
N ASN A 60 -7.89 -1.78 8.97
CA ASN A 60 -8.14 -0.58 8.20
C ASN A 60 -6.82 0.18 7.92
N VAL A 61 -6.88 1.11 6.96
CA VAL A 61 -5.74 1.95 6.56
C VAL A 61 -5.19 2.78 7.72
N ASN A 62 -6.05 3.28 8.62
CA ASN A 62 -5.63 4.09 9.77
C ASN A 62 -4.68 3.32 10.70
N LYS A 63 -5.02 2.07 11.04
CA LYS A 63 -4.15 1.23 11.88
C LYS A 63 -2.82 0.92 11.20
N ALA A 64 -2.82 0.69 9.89
CA ALA A 64 -1.59 0.51 9.12
C ALA A 64 -0.72 1.78 9.17
N LYS A 65 -1.33 2.96 9.03
CA LYS A 65 -0.64 4.26 9.14
C LYS A 65 -0.07 4.50 10.53
N GLU A 66 -0.85 4.25 11.58
CA GLU A 66 -0.40 4.38 12.97
C GLU A 66 0.81 3.48 13.22
N PHE A 67 0.74 2.21 12.81
CA PHE A 67 1.84 1.27 12.94
C PHE A 67 3.13 1.76 12.25
N VAL A 68 3.02 2.22 10.99
CA VAL A 68 4.17 2.72 10.22
C VAL A 68 4.71 4.03 10.80
N ASN A 69 3.84 4.95 11.19
CA ASN A 69 4.22 6.24 11.77
C ASN A 69 4.95 6.07 13.11
N ASP A 70 4.45 5.17 13.96
CA ASP A 70 5.12 4.84 15.22
C ASP A 70 6.48 4.18 14.97
N LEU A 71 6.57 3.24 14.02
CA LEU A 71 7.83 2.59 13.68
C LEU A 71 8.87 3.61 13.21
N ILE A 72 8.46 4.58 12.39
CA ILE A 72 9.31 5.68 11.93
C ILE A 72 9.77 6.54 13.10
N LYS A 73 8.87 6.93 14.01
CA LYS A 73 9.18 7.80 15.15
C LYS A 73 10.07 7.12 16.18
N GLU A 74 9.76 5.89 16.56
CA GLU A 74 10.49 5.15 17.59
C GLU A 74 11.92 4.82 17.17
N ASN A 75 12.14 4.59 15.87
CA ASN A 75 13.45 4.22 15.32
C ASN A 75 14.13 5.38 14.56
N ASN A 76 13.54 6.59 14.60
CA ASN A 76 14.03 7.79 13.91
C ASN A 76 14.35 7.58 12.42
N LEU A 77 13.51 6.81 11.73
CA LEU A 77 13.66 6.52 10.30
C LEU A 77 13.37 7.78 9.47
N GLN A 78 14.01 7.89 8.31
CA GLN A 78 13.87 9.04 7.41
C GLN A 78 13.06 8.73 6.15
N ASP A 79 12.54 7.51 6.02
CA ASP A 79 11.77 7.06 4.87
C ASP A 79 10.27 7.13 5.14
N PHE A 80 9.59 7.97 4.38
CA PHE A 80 8.15 8.24 4.51
C PHE A 80 7.34 7.70 3.33
N ARG A 81 7.96 7.02 2.37
CA ARG A 81 7.29 6.55 1.13
C ARG A 81 6.09 5.64 1.40
N LEU A 82 6.23 4.69 2.33
CA LEU A 82 5.12 3.82 2.73
C LEU A 82 4.03 4.59 3.47
N LEU A 83 4.40 5.56 4.32
CA LEU A 83 3.42 6.39 5.01
C LEU A 83 2.61 7.24 4.01
N ASP A 84 3.28 7.85 3.03
CA ASP A 84 2.66 8.62 1.96
C ASP A 84 1.76 7.73 1.08
N THR A 85 2.19 6.50 0.78
CA THR A 85 1.36 5.50 0.08
C THR A 85 0.07 5.19 0.83
N LEU A 86 0.17 4.96 2.15
CA LEU A 86 -1.00 4.68 2.99
C LEU A 86 -1.89 5.93 3.16
N GLU A 87 -1.30 7.13 3.20
CA GLU A 87 -2.04 8.38 3.19
C GLU A 87 -2.86 8.53 1.90
N CYS A 88 -2.27 8.25 0.74
CA CYS A 88 -2.95 8.27 -0.54
C CYS A 88 -4.20 7.36 -0.55
N ILE A 89 -4.11 6.15 0.00
CA ILE A 89 -5.27 5.24 0.12
C ILE A 89 -6.30 5.82 1.12
N ASN A 90 -5.83 6.33 2.26
CA ASN A 90 -6.72 6.90 3.28
C ASN A 90 -7.50 8.12 2.79
N LEU A 91 -6.91 8.95 1.93
CA LEU A 91 -7.56 10.12 1.33
C LEU A 91 -8.71 9.76 0.38
N GLN A 92 -8.76 8.52 -0.13
CA GLN A 92 -9.90 8.00 -0.88
C GLN A 92 -11.11 7.66 0.02
N ASN A 93 -11.03 7.95 1.32
CA ASN A 93 -12.11 7.75 2.29
C ASN A 93 -12.66 6.33 2.31
N VAL A 94 -11.79 5.34 2.11
CA VAL A 94 -12.14 3.91 2.17
C VAL A 94 -11.63 3.29 3.48
N SER A 95 -12.44 2.41 4.04
CA SER A 95 -12.09 1.54 5.15
C SER A 95 -12.10 0.09 4.68
N ASN A 96 -10.91 -0.40 4.35
CA ASN A 96 -10.69 -1.77 3.87
C ASN A 96 -9.46 -2.40 4.55
N VAL A 97 -9.33 -3.72 4.44
CA VAL A 97 -8.19 -4.45 5.00
C VAL A 97 -6.93 -4.16 4.18
N ILE A 98 -5.85 -3.79 4.86
CA ILE A 98 -4.55 -3.55 4.22
C ILE A 98 -3.58 -4.65 4.63
N ILE A 99 -3.03 -5.36 3.64
CA ILE A 99 -2.05 -6.42 3.84
C ILE A 99 -0.69 -5.88 3.41
N ILE A 100 0.24 -5.70 4.33
CA ILE A 100 1.59 -5.23 4.01
C ILE A 100 2.53 -6.42 4.05
N SER A 101 3.20 -6.69 2.94
CA SER A 101 4.35 -7.60 2.88
C SER A 101 5.62 -6.77 2.88
N PHE A 102 6.37 -6.85 3.98
CA PHE A 102 7.60 -6.09 4.14
C PHE A 102 8.76 -6.75 3.40
N PHE A 103 9.71 -5.94 2.95
CA PHE A 103 11.02 -6.38 2.49
C PHE A 103 12.09 -5.37 2.89
N GLU A 104 13.35 -5.81 2.90
CA GLU A 104 14.50 -4.95 3.15
C GLU A 104 15.11 -4.46 1.85
N GLU A 105 15.41 -3.16 1.83
CA GLU A 105 16.24 -2.55 0.81
C GLU A 105 17.70 -2.73 1.18
N SER A 106 18.44 -3.41 0.32
CA SER A 106 19.89 -3.54 0.41
C SER A 106 20.57 -2.40 -0.36
N GLU A 107 21.84 -2.14 -0.05
CA GLU A 107 22.66 -1.18 -0.80
C GLU A 107 22.83 -1.59 -2.28
N GLU A 108 22.83 -2.90 -2.55
CA GLU A 108 22.84 -3.46 -3.89
C GLU A 108 21.41 -3.53 -4.45
N SER A 109 21.22 -2.99 -5.66
CA SER A 109 19.90 -2.93 -6.33
C SER A 109 19.35 -4.33 -6.68
N GLU A 110 20.20 -5.26 -7.09
CA GLU A 110 19.81 -6.62 -7.48
C GLU A 110 19.20 -7.42 -6.31
N ASN A 111 19.78 -7.28 -5.12
CA ASN A 111 19.28 -7.89 -3.90
C ASN A 111 17.93 -7.29 -3.49
N THR A 112 17.77 -5.97 -3.65
CA THR A 112 16.48 -5.28 -3.41
C THR A 112 15.39 -5.82 -4.35
N LEU A 113 15.67 -5.97 -5.64
CA LEU A 113 14.74 -6.55 -6.61
C LEU A 113 14.33 -7.98 -6.23
N THR A 114 15.29 -8.79 -5.81
CA THR A 114 15.04 -10.17 -5.34
C THR A 114 14.15 -10.18 -4.09
N ASN A 115 14.42 -9.29 -3.13
CA ASN A 115 13.62 -9.16 -1.91
C ASN A 115 12.18 -8.73 -2.21
N ILE A 116 11.98 -7.79 -3.14
CA ILE A 116 10.65 -7.36 -3.59
C ILE A 116 9.89 -8.52 -4.23
N VAL A 117 10.54 -9.27 -5.12
CA VAL A 117 9.97 -10.44 -5.79
C VAL A 117 9.51 -11.50 -4.77
N ASN A 118 10.29 -11.69 -3.70
CA ASN A 118 9.93 -12.58 -2.60
C ASN A 118 8.75 -12.06 -1.77
N ALA A 119 8.69 -10.76 -1.50
CA ALA A 119 7.55 -10.14 -0.82
C ALA A 119 6.26 -10.24 -1.64
N ILE A 120 6.33 -10.06 -2.96
CA ILE A 120 5.17 -10.25 -3.84
C ILE A 120 4.71 -11.71 -3.83
N GLU A 121 5.64 -12.67 -3.85
CA GLU A 121 5.30 -14.10 -3.75
C GLU A 121 4.64 -14.45 -2.40
N ALA A 122 4.99 -13.73 -1.33
CA ALA A 122 4.43 -13.94 0.00
C ALA A 122 2.91 -13.70 0.06
N PHE A 123 2.34 -12.91 -0.86
CA PHE A 123 0.89 -12.70 -0.94
C PHE A 123 0.10 -13.99 -1.16
N LYS A 124 0.66 -14.98 -1.86
CA LYS A 124 0.02 -16.31 -2.00
C LYS A 124 -0.22 -17.00 -0.66
N LYS A 125 0.62 -16.70 0.33
CA LYS A 125 0.55 -17.23 1.70
C LYS A 125 -0.15 -16.27 2.67
N ALA A 126 -0.62 -15.10 2.22
CA ALA A 126 -1.25 -14.11 3.07
C ALA A 126 -2.45 -14.69 3.82
N LYS A 127 -3.37 -15.37 3.13
CA LYS A 127 -4.56 -15.96 3.73
C LYS A 127 -4.25 -16.91 4.90
N HIS A 128 -3.20 -17.70 4.76
CA HIS A 128 -2.76 -18.61 5.82
C HIS A 128 -2.13 -17.88 7.01
N LYS A 129 -1.35 -16.82 6.75
CA LYS A 129 -0.62 -16.09 7.79
C LYS A 129 -1.46 -15.04 8.52
N THR A 130 -2.34 -14.34 7.81
CA THR A 130 -3.07 -13.17 8.32
C THR A 130 -4.59 -13.36 8.34
N GLY A 131 -5.10 -14.45 7.74
CA GLY A 131 -6.54 -14.70 7.58
C GLY A 131 -7.16 -14.02 6.35
N PHE A 132 -6.47 -13.07 5.72
CA PHE A 132 -6.98 -12.28 4.59
C PHE A 132 -6.20 -12.56 3.29
N SER A 133 -6.90 -12.58 2.17
CA SER A 133 -6.30 -12.62 0.83
C SER A 133 -6.42 -11.24 0.18
N PRO A 134 -5.38 -10.71 -0.47
CA PRO A 134 -5.53 -9.49 -1.25
C PRO A 134 -6.37 -9.76 -2.50
N ASP A 135 -7.19 -8.80 -2.91
CA ASP A 135 -7.89 -8.75 -4.20
C ASP A 135 -7.21 -7.77 -5.18
N LEU A 136 -6.47 -6.81 -4.62
CA LEU A 136 -5.61 -5.89 -5.34
C LEU A 136 -4.18 -6.01 -4.79
N ILE A 137 -3.16 -6.00 -5.64
CA ILE A 137 -1.76 -5.93 -5.20
C ILE A 137 -1.03 -4.77 -5.87
N ILE A 138 -0.22 -4.07 -5.08
CA ILE A 138 0.61 -2.94 -5.52
C ILE A 138 2.04 -3.08 -4.99
N ALA A 139 3.01 -2.58 -5.76
CA ALA A 139 4.39 -2.42 -5.33
C ALA A 139 4.87 -0.99 -5.67
N PRO A 140 4.38 0.02 -4.93
CA PRO A 140 4.63 1.43 -5.25
C PRO A 140 6.14 1.71 -5.32
N TYR A 141 6.54 2.63 -6.18
CA TYR A 141 7.94 3.01 -6.47
C TYR A 141 8.78 1.95 -7.18
N TYR A 142 8.45 0.66 -7.07
CA TYR A 142 9.26 -0.44 -7.63
C TYR A 142 8.61 -1.16 -8.81
N SER A 143 7.31 -0.97 -9.03
CA SER A 143 6.54 -1.69 -10.04
C SER A 143 7.00 -1.47 -11.50
N HIS A 144 7.76 -0.40 -11.76
CA HIS A 144 8.30 -0.08 -13.09
C HIS A 144 9.44 -1.02 -13.50
N GLU A 145 10.09 -1.67 -12.53
CA GLU A 145 11.17 -2.61 -12.77
C GLU A 145 10.64 -3.88 -13.44
N ALA A 146 11.29 -4.33 -14.52
CA ALA A 146 10.78 -5.42 -15.36
C ALA A 146 10.56 -6.73 -14.58
N GLY A 147 11.48 -7.06 -13.65
CA GLY A 147 11.37 -8.25 -12.79
C GLY A 147 10.21 -8.16 -11.79
N VAL A 148 9.96 -6.97 -11.24
CA VAL A 148 8.87 -6.71 -10.30
C VAL A 148 7.53 -6.78 -11.02
N LYS A 149 7.41 -6.13 -12.19
CA LYS A 149 6.22 -6.20 -13.05
C LYS A 149 5.87 -7.64 -13.41
N ALA A 150 6.84 -8.41 -13.92
CA ALA A 150 6.62 -9.81 -14.30
C ALA A 150 6.16 -10.66 -13.12
N LYS A 151 6.69 -10.38 -11.91
CA LYS A 151 6.25 -11.07 -10.70
C LYS A 151 4.84 -10.68 -10.28
N LEU A 152 4.50 -9.39 -10.28
CA LEU A 152 3.13 -8.92 -10.03
C LEU A 152 2.13 -9.58 -10.97
N GLU A 153 2.46 -9.66 -12.27
CA GLU A 153 1.62 -10.32 -13.27
C GLU A 153 1.42 -11.81 -12.99
N SER A 154 2.51 -12.51 -12.66
CA SER A 154 2.49 -13.93 -12.34
C SER A 154 1.63 -14.22 -11.10
N VAL A 155 1.80 -13.44 -10.03
CA VAL A 155 1.02 -13.60 -8.80
C VAL A 155 -0.44 -13.23 -9.05
N ALA A 156 -0.72 -12.11 -9.73
CA ALA A 156 -2.06 -11.67 -10.07
C ALA A 156 -2.84 -12.72 -10.86
N SER A 157 -2.20 -13.29 -11.88
CA SER A 157 -2.78 -14.36 -12.70
C SER A 157 -3.02 -15.64 -11.89
N SER A 158 -2.09 -16.02 -11.02
CA SER A 158 -2.22 -17.24 -10.21
C SER A 158 -3.33 -17.16 -9.15
N MET A 159 -3.53 -15.98 -8.56
CA MET A 159 -4.53 -15.77 -7.50
C MET A 159 -5.88 -15.27 -8.06
N ASN A 160 -5.96 -14.98 -9.36
CA ASN A 160 -7.10 -14.34 -10.02
C ASN A 160 -7.45 -12.93 -9.50
N ILE A 161 -6.43 -12.21 -9.07
CA ILE A 161 -6.53 -10.85 -8.53
C ILE A 161 -6.00 -9.83 -9.54
N THR A 162 -6.13 -8.54 -9.25
CA THR A 162 -5.64 -7.48 -10.13
C THR A 162 -4.40 -6.83 -9.52
N ALA A 163 -3.34 -6.67 -10.31
CA ALA A 163 -2.17 -5.90 -9.91
C ALA A 163 -2.17 -4.52 -10.57
N ILE A 164 -1.81 -3.50 -9.80
CA ILE A 164 -1.68 -2.13 -10.31
C ILE A 164 -0.20 -1.78 -10.35
N VAL A 165 0.26 -1.36 -11.52
CA VAL A 165 1.66 -1.09 -11.83
C VAL A 165 1.79 0.38 -12.20
N ASP A 166 2.73 1.07 -11.57
CA ASP A 166 3.14 2.41 -11.96
C ASP A 166 4.17 2.37 -13.08
N LEU A 167 3.97 3.22 -14.08
CA LEU A 167 4.94 3.49 -15.14
C LEU A 167 5.77 4.71 -14.77
N TYR A 168 7.09 4.61 -14.92
CA TYR A 168 7.99 5.75 -14.87
C TYR A 168 8.36 6.16 -16.29
N ALA A 169 7.84 7.31 -16.72
CA ALA A 169 8.12 7.89 -18.02
C ALA A 169 8.21 9.41 -17.89
N THR A 170 9.19 10.03 -18.54
CA THR A 170 9.42 11.48 -18.50
C THR A 170 8.53 12.24 -19.47
N ASN A 171 8.05 11.55 -20.51
CA ASN A 171 7.20 12.09 -21.56
C ASN A 171 6.18 11.06 -22.03
N VAL A 172 5.17 11.53 -22.76
CA VAL A 172 4.07 10.71 -23.28
C VAL A 172 4.57 9.60 -24.22
N GLY A 173 5.59 9.87 -25.03
CA GLY A 173 6.13 8.89 -25.97
C GLY A 173 6.76 7.69 -25.26
N GLU A 174 7.54 7.93 -24.21
CA GLU A 174 8.08 6.88 -23.34
C GLU A 174 6.98 6.07 -22.65
N ALA A 175 5.91 6.73 -22.18
CA ALA A 175 4.78 6.05 -21.57
C ALA A 175 4.08 5.10 -22.57
N ILE A 176 3.88 5.54 -23.81
CA ILE A 176 3.29 4.71 -24.87
C ILE A 176 4.19 3.51 -25.20
N ASN A 177 5.50 3.74 -25.39
CA ASN A 177 6.45 2.66 -25.70
C ASN A 177 6.55 1.63 -24.57
N THR A 178 6.55 2.08 -23.31
CA THR A 178 6.57 1.17 -22.15
C THR A 178 5.26 0.38 -22.04
N MET A 179 4.12 0.97 -22.43
CA MET A 179 2.83 0.28 -22.48
C MET A 179 2.75 -0.83 -23.51
N GLU A 180 3.52 -0.80 -24.59
CA GLU A 180 3.58 -1.91 -25.56
C GLU A 180 4.08 -3.22 -24.92
N ALA A 181 4.87 -3.12 -23.84
CA ALA A 181 5.36 -4.27 -23.09
C ALA A 181 4.34 -4.85 -22.08
N PHE A 182 3.11 -4.32 -22.04
CA PHE A 182 2.02 -4.82 -21.20
C PHE A 182 1.03 -5.61 -22.05
N SER A 183 0.86 -6.89 -21.74
CA SER A 183 -0.02 -7.80 -22.49
C SER A 183 -1.04 -8.55 -21.61
N SER A 184 -1.08 -8.24 -20.31
CA SER A 184 -1.87 -8.99 -19.34
C SER A 184 -3.21 -8.34 -19.03
N LYS A 185 -4.26 -9.17 -18.98
CA LYS A 185 -5.61 -8.75 -18.54
C LYS A 185 -5.72 -8.46 -17.04
N ARG A 186 -4.73 -8.85 -16.24
CA ARG A 186 -4.72 -8.71 -14.77
C ARG A 186 -3.86 -7.53 -14.29
N LEU A 187 -3.31 -6.75 -15.22
CA LEU A 187 -2.52 -5.57 -14.91
C LEU A 187 -3.30 -4.31 -15.24
N ILE A 188 -3.28 -3.35 -14.32
CA ILE A 188 -3.66 -1.96 -14.57
C ILE A 188 -2.36 -1.16 -14.53
N ALA A 189 -2.00 -0.54 -15.65
CA ALA A 189 -0.86 0.36 -15.70
C ALA A 189 -1.31 1.80 -15.43
N THR A 190 -0.52 2.54 -14.65
CA THR A 190 -0.88 3.89 -14.18
C THR A 190 0.25 4.87 -14.44
N TRP A 191 -0.13 6.04 -14.95
CA TRP A 191 0.71 7.20 -15.26
C TRP A 191 -0.23 8.40 -15.44
N PRO A 192 0.13 9.63 -14.98
CA PRO A 192 1.41 10.06 -14.40
C PRO A 192 1.49 9.89 -12.88
N GLN A 193 2.68 10.19 -12.31
CA GLN A 193 2.82 10.35 -10.86
C GLN A 193 2.03 11.56 -10.36
N VAL A 194 1.50 11.44 -9.15
CA VAL A 194 0.64 12.45 -8.54
C VAL A 194 1.45 13.27 -7.53
N GLN A 195 1.31 14.58 -7.59
CA GLN A 195 1.90 15.47 -6.58
C GLN A 195 0.95 15.57 -5.39
N ILE A 196 1.43 15.21 -4.20
CA ILE A 196 0.70 15.36 -2.94
C ILE A 196 1.41 16.35 -2.02
N LEU A 197 0.64 16.92 -1.09
CA LEU A 197 1.21 17.56 0.09
C LEU A 197 1.40 16.49 1.15
N ASN A 198 2.65 16.09 1.41
CA ASN A 198 2.94 14.99 2.31
C ASN A 198 2.72 15.37 3.79
N THR A 199 2.80 14.38 4.68
CA THR A 199 2.61 14.57 6.13
C THR A 199 3.64 15.51 6.78
N GLN A 200 4.74 15.79 6.09
CA GLN A 200 5.77 16.75 6.51
C GLN A 200 5.52 18.18 5.98
N GLY A 201 4.42 18.40 5.25
CA GLY A 201 4.08 19.70 4.66
C GLY A 201 4.90 20.06 3.41
N LYS A 202 5.51 19.08 2.74
CA LYS A 202 6.29 19.25 1.50
C LYS A 202 5.55 18.63 0.31
N TYR A 203 5.72 19.23 -0.86
CA TYR A 203 5.26 18.60 -2.10
C TYR A 203 6.13 17.40 -2.44
N ALA A 204 5.50 16.23 -2.60
CA ALA A 204 6.15 14.98 -2.97
C ALA A 204 5.41 14.35 -4.15
N TYR A 205 6.16 13.69 -5.04
CA TYR A 205 5.58 12.89 -6.12
C TYR A 205 5.42 11.45 -5.64
N VAL A 206 4.19 10.95 -5.71
CA VAL A 206 3.84 9.59 -5.30
C VAL A 206 3.30 8.84 -6.52
N PRO A 207 3.62 7.55 -6.64
CA PRO A 207 3.02 6.70 -7.66
C PRO A 207 1.49 6.69 -7.56
N GLN A 208 0.81 6.46 -8.68
CA GLN A 208 -0.65 6.56 -8.75
C GLN A 208 -1.34 5.27 -8.31
N SER A 209 -0.63 4.13 -8.29
CA SER A 209 -1.13 2.82 -7.89
C SER A 209 -1.84 2.78 -6.53
N PRO A 210 -1.35 3.39 -5.42
CA PRO A 210 -2.10 3.41 -4.16
C PRO A 210 -3.42 4.15 -4.28
N ILE A 211 -3.46 5.22 -5.07
CA ILE A 211 -4.67 6.03 -5.22
C ILE A 211 -5.73 5.27 -6.01
N ILE A 212 -5.33 4.66 -7.15
CA ILE A 212 -6.23 3.81 -7.94
C ILE A 212 -6.69 2.59 -7.14
N ALA A 213 -5.81 1.97 -6.34
CA ALA A 213 -6.20 0.87 -5.46
C ALA A 213 -7.27 1.30 -4.44
N GLY A 214 -7.08 2.45 -3.80
CA GLY A 214 -8.05 3.03 -2.88
C GLY A 214 -9.37 3.40 -3.57
N LEU A 215 -9.31 3.90 -4.79
CA LEU A 215 -10.48 4.29 -5.59
C LEU A 215 -11.31 3.10 -6.05
N ILE A 216 -10.66 2.00 -6.46
CA ILE A 216 -11.33 0.74 -6.76
C ILE A 216 -12.02 0.23 -5.50
N ALA A 217 -11.29 0.13 -4.38
CA ALA A 217 -11.88 -0.32 -3.13
C ALA A 217 -13.06 0.58 -2.68
N HIS A 218 -12.94 1.90 -2.84
CA HIS A 218 -14.04 2.83 -2.56
C HIS A 218 -15.26 2.55 -3.45
N THR A 219 -15.04 2.39 -4.75
CA THR A 219 -16.12 2.12 -5.72
C THR A 219 -16.82 0.80 -5.41
N ASP A 220 -16.05 -0.24 -5.06
CA ASP A 220 -16.56 -1.56 -4.70
C ASP A 220 -17.49 -1.52 -3.48
N GLY A 221 -17.22 -0.63 -2.52
CA GLY A 221 -18.00 -0.50 -1.28
C GLY A 221 -19.15 0.52 -1.33
N ASP A 222 -19.05 1.55 -2.18
CA ASP A 222 -20.03 2.66 -2.26
C ASP A 222 -21.19 2.34 -3.22
N LYS A 223 -20.89 1.65 -4.32
CA LYS A 223 -21.85 1.50 -5.43
C LYS A 223 -22.75 0.29 -5.28
N GLU A 224 -23.97 0.44 -5.80
CA GLU A 224 -24.98 -0.62 -5.83
C GLU A 224 -24.49 -1.89 -6.54
N TYR A 225 -23.73 -1.72 -7.64
CA TYR A 225 -23.15 -2.81 -8.41
C TYR A 225 -21.71 -3.17 -7.98
N GLY A 226 -21.17 -2.47 -6.99
CA GLY A 226 -19.85 -2.69 -6.38
C GLY A 226 -18.75 -2.92 -7.41
N PHE A 227 -18.12 -4.11 -7.34
CA PHE A 227 -17.00 -4.52 -8.21
C PHE A 227 -17.28 -4.49 -9.72
N SER A 228 -18.55 -4.48 -10.13
CA SER A 228 -18.92 -4.43 -11.55
C SER A 228 -18.88 -3.01 -12.11
N ASP A 229 -18.92 -2.00 -11.23
CA ASP A 229 -18.82 -0.60 -11.64
C ASP A 229 -17.36 -0.21 -11.89
N SER A 230 -17.17 0.62 -12.91
CA SER A 230 -15.85 1.13 -13.23
C SER A 230 -15.40 2.17 -12.19
N TYR A 231 -14.14 2.08 -11.80
CA TYR A 231 -13.42 3.11 -11.03
C TYR A 231 -13.08 4.35 -11.89
N SER A 232 -13.37 4.31 -13.20
CA SER A 232 -13.10 5.42 -14.14
C SER A 232 -14.04 6.61 -13.90
N ASN A 233 -13.59 7.82 -14.22
CA ASN A 233 -14.36 9.07 -14.09
C ASN A 233 -14.90 9.30 -12.66
N ARG A 234 -14.03 9.09 -11.68
CA ARG A 234 -14.27 9.36 -10.27
C ARG A 234 -13.29 10.43 -9.79
N VAL A 235 -13.69 11.15 -8.73
CA VAL A 235 -12.82 12.17 -8.14
C VAL A 235 -11.75 11.47 -7.32
N MET A 236 -10.51 11.87 -7.58
CA MET A 236 -9.29 11.36 -6.98
C MET A 236 -8.81 12.27 -5.86
#